data_AF-A0A922F8F2-F1
#
_entry.id   AF-A0A922F8F2-F1
#
_cell.length_a   1.000
_cell.length_b   1.000
_cell.length_c   1.000
_cell.angle_alpha   90.00
_cell.angle_beta   90.00
_cell.angle_gamma   90.00
#
_symmetry.space_group_name_H-M   'P 1'
#
loop_
_entity.id
_entity.type
_entity.pdbx_description
1 polymer ?
#
loop_
_entity_poly.entity_id
_entity_poly.type
_entity_poly.pdbx_seq_one_letter_code
_entity_poly.pdbx_strand_id
1 'polypeptide(L)'
;MPYYIQRLYNTCKASFSPNGPVSEEALKKVRAKLDKIKPSDVGLEQEAQLVRSWSASANEHNGSHQSMPPIKYLHLHECDSFSIGIFCMPPSSIIPLHNHPGMIVLSKLVYGTLHVNSYDWLDLPGPADPLQGDFQLNGGMVSGVTWLEEFQPPDNFVIRRGEYKGPVIRT
;
A
#
# COMPACT_ATOMS: atom_id res chain seq x y z
N MET A 1 6.00 -20.62 -20.01
CA MET A 1 6.47 -19.97 -18.77
C MET A 1 5.26 -19.56 -17.94
N PRO A 2 5.28 -19.68 -16.60
CA PRO A 2 4.18 -19.23 -15.75
C PRO A 2 3.93 -17.72 -15.91
N TYR A 3 2.68 -17.29 -15.71
CA TYR A 3 2.29 -15.88 -15.67
C TYR A 3 3.13 -15.10 -14.65
N TYR A 4 3.28 -13.79 -14.87
CA TYR A 4 4.15 -12.97 -14.02
C TYR A 4 3.72 -13.02 -12.54
N ILE A 5 2.42 -12.89 -12.28
CA ILE A 5 1.86 -12.94 -10.93
C ILE A 5 2.11 -14.29 -10.22
N GLN A 6 2.06 -15.41 -10.96
CA GLN A 6 2.43 -16.72 -10.45
C GLN A 6 3.91 -16.76 -10.03
N ARG A 7 4.81 -16.13 -10.80
CA ARG A 7 6.24 -16.06 -10.43
C ARG A 7 6.48 -15.20 -9.20
N LEU A 8 5.72 -14.11 -9.03
CA LEU A 8 5.75 -13.32 -7.80
C LEU A 8 5.32 -14.18 -6.61
N TYR A 9 4.17 -14.85 -6.70
CA TYR A 9 3.71 -15.78 -5.66
C TYR A 9 4.75 -16.85 -5.31
N ASN A 10 5.31 -17.53 -6.31
CA ASN A 10 6.34 -18.56 -6.07
C ASN A 10 7.59 -17.97 -5.39
N THR A 11 7.94 -16.71 -5.68
CA THR A 11 9.06 -16.03 -5.05
C THR A 11 8.73 -15.72 -3.60
N CYS A 12 7.55 -15.17 -3.30
CA CYS A 12 7.07 -14.94 -1.93
C CYS A 12 7.06 -16.24 -1.11
N LYS A 13 6.48 -17.33 -1.67
CA LYS A 13 6.43 -18.66 -1.03
C LYS A 13 7.80 -19.22 -0.69
N ALA A 14 8.81 -18.94 -1.52
CA ALA A 14 10.19 -19.38 -1.27
C ALA A 14 10.97 -18.42 -0.35
N SER A 15 10.51 -17.17 -0.21
CA SER A 15 11.19 -16.11 0.54
C SER A 15 10.65 -15.94 1.97
N PHE A 16 9.38 -16.24 2.20
CA PHE A 16 8.70 -15.96 3.47
C PHE A 16 8.27 -17.25 4.16
N SER A 17 8.46 -17.26 5.47
CA SER A 17 8.16 -18.36 6.39
C SER A 17 7.42 -17.76 7.59
N PRO A 18 6.52 -18.51 8.25
CA PRO A 18 5.85 -18.02 9.45
C PRO A 18 6.83 -17.91 10.63
N ASN A 19 7.97 -18.61 10.54
CA ASN A 19 8.98 -18.69 11.58
C ASN A 19 10.27 -17.98 11.14
N GLY A 20 10.81 -17.16 12.05
CA GLY A 20 12.13 -16.53 11.91
C GLY A 20 12.11 -15.19 11.18
N PRO A 21 13.21 -14.43 11.25
CA PRO A 21 13.34 -13.16 10.56
C PRO A 21 13.38 -13.37 9.04
N VAL A 22 12.79 -12.43 8.30
CA VAL A 22 12.90 -12.40 6.83
C VAL A 22 14.29 -11.89 6.46
N SER A 23 15.02 -12.62 5.62
CA SER A 23 16.36 -12.20 5.20
C SER A 23 16.34 -11.07 4.16
N GLU A 24 17.37 -10.23 4.13
CA GLU A 24 17.52 -9.16 3.14
C GLU A 24 17.57 -9.69 1.71
N GLU A 25 18.18 -10.86 1.48
CA GLU A 25 18.21 -11.52 0.18
C GLU A 25 16.82 -11.95 -0.26
N ALA A 26 15.98 -12.43 0.68
CA ALA A 26 14.60 -12.79 0.42
C ALA A 26 13.77 -11.57 0.03
N LEU A 27 13.93 -10.45 0.75
CA LEU A 27 13.30 -9.16 0.41
C LEU A 27 13.76 -8.64 -0.96
N LYS A 28 15.06 -8.68 -1.24
CA LYS A 28 15.64 -8.24 -2.52
C LYS A 28 15.07 -9.02 -3.71
N LYS A 29 14.89 -10.35 -3.56
CA LYS A 29 14.28 -11.19 -4.61
C LYS A 29 12.83 -10.78 -4.90
N VAL A 30 12.03 -10.53 -3.86
CA VAL A 30 10.63 -10.14 -4.01
C VAL A 30 10.50 -8.71 -4.55
N ARG A 31 11.30 -7.75 -4.05
CA ARG A 31 11.38 -6.38 -4.59
C ARG A 31 11.67 -6.37 -6.09
N ALA A 32 12.68 -7.12 -6.54
CA ALA A 32 13.03 -7.21 -7.95
C ALA A 32 11.90 -7.77 -8.84
N LYS A 33 10.97 -8.56 -8.28
CA LYS A 33 9.76 -9.01 -8.97
C LYS A 33 8.66 -7.94 -8.96
N LEU A 34 8.41 -7.29 -7.83
CA LEU A 34 7.45 -6.19 -7.73
C LEU A 34 7.83 -5.02 -8.65
N ASP A 35 9.12 -4.72 -8.80
CA ASP A 35 9.60 -3.61 -9.63
C ASP A 35 9.16 -3.70 -11.09
N LYS A 36 9.01 -4.93 -11.62
CA LYS A 36 8.66 -5.16 -13.03
C LYS A 36 7.20 -5.54 -13.24
N ILE A 37 6.37 -5.56 -12.19
CA ILE A 37 4.94 -5.85 -12.33
C ILE A 37 4.25 -4.78 -13.17
N LYS A 38 3.36 -5.19 -14.07
CA LYS A 38 2.56 -4.31 -14.94
C LYS A 38 1.07 -4.47 -14.67
N PRO A 39 0.23 -3.50 -15.08
CA PRO A 39 -1.22 -3.63 -14.96
C PRO A 39 -1.77 -4.92 -15.61
N SER A 40 -1.27 -5.29 -16.79
CA SER A 40 -1.67 -6.53 -17.48
C SER A 40 -1.32 -7.82 -16.74
N ASP A 41 -0.31 -7.82 -15.87
CA ASP A 41 0.06 -8.99 -15.07
C ASP A 41 -0.96 -9.30 -13.97
N VAL A 42 -1.81 -8.32 -13.63
CA VAL A 42 -2.80 -8.38 -12.55
C VAL A 42 -4.23 -8.07 -13.02
N GLY A 43 -4.46 -8.05 -14.34
CA GLY A 43 -5.80 -7.85 -14.90
C GLY A 43 -6.32 -6.41 -14.83
N LEU A 44 -5.44 -5.41 -14.68
CA LEU A 44 -5.80 -4.00 -14.51
C LEU A 44 -5.44 -3.12 -15.72
N GLU A 45 -5.14 -3.73 -16.87
CA GLU A 45 -4.71 -2.97 -18.06
C GLU A 45 -5.75 -1.95 -18.53
N GLN A 46 -7.03 -2.32 -18.54
CA GLN A 46 -8.11 -1.41 -18.97
C GLN A 46 -8.28 -0.23 -18.01
N GLU A 47 -8.22 -0.47 -16.69
CA GLU A 47 -8.28 0.60 -15.69
C GLU A 47 -7.09 1.55 -15.82
N ALA A 48 -5.90 1.00 -16.03
CA ALA A 48 -4.68 1.78 -16.21
C ALA A 48 -4.72 2.62 -17.51
N GLN A 49 -5.35 2.12 -18.58
CA GLN A 49 -5.55 2.88 -19.82
C GLN A 49 -6.52 4.05 -19.60
N LEU A 50 -7.62 3.84 -18.87
CA LEU A 50 -8.60 4.88 -18.57
C LEU A 50 -7.97 6.04 -17.82
N VAL A 51 -7.11 5.76 -16.83
CA VAL A 51 -6.36 6.78 -16.08
C VAL A 51 -5.38 7.53 -16.98
N ARG A 52 -4.71 6.86 -17.93
CA ARG A 52 -3.81 7.54 -18.89
C ARG A 52 -4.56 8.43 -19.87
N SER A 53 -5.76 8.05 -20.26
CA SER A 53 -6.61 8.84 -21.15
C SER A 53 -7.36 9.97 -20.44
N TRP A 54 -7.31 10.02 -19.11
CA TRP A 54 -7.89 11.09 -18.32
C TRP A 54 -7.09 12.37 -18.52
N SER A 55 -7.42 13.10 -19.59
CA SER A 55 -6.96 14.46 -19.77
C SER A 55 -7.66 15.37 -18.75
N ALA A 56 -6.90 16.28 -18.14
CA ALA A 56 -7.42 17.33 -17.26
C ALA A 56 -8.43 18.30 -17.96
N SER A 57 -8.84 18.01 -19.20
CA SER A 57 -9.78 18.77 -20.02
C SER A 57 -11.11 18.06 -20.27
N ALA A 58 -11.43 16.97 -19.57
CA ALA A 58 -12.81 16.52 -19.51
C ALA A 58 -13.62 17.54 -18.69
N ASN A 59 -14.13 18.57 -19.38
CA ASN A 59 -15.14 19.50 -18.88
C ASN A 59 -16.12 18.76 -17.98
N GLU A 60 -16.24 19.22 -16.74
CA GLU A 60 -17.30 18.91 -15.79
C GLU A 60 -18.66 19.21 -16.43
N HIS A 61 -19.17 18.31 -17.27
CA HIS A 61 -20.53 18.40 -17.76
C HIS A 61 -21.45 17.80 -16.71
N ASN A 62 -22.21 18.68 -16.07
CA ASN A 62 -23.40 18.43 -15.26
C ASN A 62 -23.20 17.57 -14.01
N GLY A 63 -23.11 18.23 -12.86
CA GLY A 63 -24.18 18.23 -11.84
C GLY A 63 -24.61 16.90 -11.18
N SER A 64 -24.03 15.76 -11.52
CA SER A 64 -24.22 14.53 -10.76
C SER A 64 -23.12 14.47 -9.71
N HIS A 65 -23.49 14.67 -8.45
CA HIS A 65 -22.72 14.18 -7.30
C HIS A 65 -22.67 12.65 -7.39
N GLN A 66 -21.95 12.10 -8.37
CA GLN A 66 -21.57 10.70 -8.34
C GLN A 66 -20.56 10.60 -7.21
N SER A 67 -21.03 10.10 -6.06
CA SER A 67 -20.16 9.56 -5.02
C SER A 67 -19.09 8.74 -5.72
N MET A 68 -17.84 9.18 -5.63
CA MET A 68 -16.73 8.40 -6.17
C MET A 68 -16.80 7.00 -5.57
N PRO A 69 -16.52 5.94 -6.35
CA PRO A 69 -16.63 4.59 -5.84
C PRO A 69 -15.71 4.40 -4.62
N PRO A 70 -16.05 3.50 -3.70
CA PRO A 70 -15.17 3.17 -2.59
C PRO A 70 -13.86 2.55 -3.09
N ILE A 71 -12.83 2.55 -2.24
CA ILE A 71 -11.58 1.85 -2.52
C ILE A 71 -11.88 0.36 -2.72
N LYS A 72 -11.34 -0.25 -3.78
CA LYS A 72 -11.48 -1.71 -4.00
C LYS A 72 -10.24 -2.43 -3.49
N TYR A 73 -10.41 -3.49 -2.72
CA TYR A 73 -9.36 -4.42 -2.36
C TYR A 73 -9.48 -5.71 -3.18
N LEU A 74 -8.50 -5.97 -4.04
CA LEU A 74 -8.37 -7.21 -4.77
C LEU A 74 -7.48 -8.15 -3.97
N HIS A 75 -8.08 -9.21 -3.45
CA HIS A 75 -7.38 -10.25 -2.72
C HIS A 75 -6.83 -11.29 -3.70
N LEU A 76 -5.51 -11.50 -3.71
CA LEU A 76 -4.85 -12.44 -4.63
C LEU A 76 -4.42 -13.73 -3.91
N HIS A 77 -3.89 -13.61 -2.70
CA HIS A 77 -3.44 -14.75 -1.90
C HIS A 77 -3.30 -14.37 -0.42
N GLU A 78 -3.51 -15.34 0.46
CA GLU A 78 -3.22 -15.23 1.89
C GLU A 78 -2.87 -16.61 2.45
N CYS A 79 -1.86 -16.63 3.33
CA CYS A 79 -1.48 -17.74 4.19
C CYS A 79 -0.78 -17.18 5.44
N ASP A 80 -0.40 -18.06 6.36
CA ASP A 80 0.24 -17.69 7.64
C ASP A 80 1.56 -16.90 7.46
N SER A 81 2.21 -16.99 6.30
CA SER A 81 3.50 -16.35 6.05
C SER A 81 3.40 -15.01 5.33
N PHE A 82 2.42 -14.83 4.45
CA PHE A 82 2.26 -13.61 3.67
C PHE A 82 0.88 -13.50 3.02
N SER A 83 0.49 -12.25 2.73
CA SER A 83 -0.66 -11.92 1.90
C SER A 83 -0.24 -11.13 0.67
N ILE A 84 -0.93 -11.31 -0.46
CA ILE A 84 -0.83 -10.47 -1.65
C ILE A 84 -2.19 -9.84 -1.91
N GLY A 85 -2.24 -8.52 -1.94
CA GLY A 85 -3.44 -7.76 -2.26
C GLY A 85 -3.13 -6.49 -3.05
N ILE A 86 -4.15 -5.94 -3.71
CA ILE A 86 -4.05 -4.71 -4.50
C ILE A 86 -5.18 -3.77 -4.07
N PHE A 87 -4.84 -2.52 -3.76
CA PHE A 87 -5.81 -1.45 -3.56
C PHE A 87 -5.98 -0.66 -4.86
N CYS A 88 -7.20 -0.65 -5.41
CA CYS A 88 -7.58 0.25 -6.50
C CYS A 88 -8.24 1.48 -5.88
N MET A 89 -7.52 2.60 -5.91
CA MET A 89 -7.87 3.85 -5.24
C MET A 89 -8.36 4.87 -6.28
N PRO A 90 -9.64 5.29 -6.24
CA PRO A 90 -10.12 6.39 -7.07
C PRO A 90 -9.42 7.71 -6.72
N PRO A 91 -9.42 8.71 -7.64
CA PRO A 91 -8.89 10.03 -7.35
C PRO A 91 -9.45 10.60 -6.04
N SER A 92 -8.56 11.22 -5.26
CA SER A 92 -8.86 11.83 -3.96
C SER A 92 -9.29 10.86 -2.84
N SER A 93 -9.28 9.54 -3.08
CA SER A 93 -9.47 8.56 -1.99
C SER A 93 -8.24 8.51 -1.07
N ILE A 94 -8.48 8.23 0.21
CA ILE A 94 -7.46 8.23 1.25
C ILE A 94 -7.58 6.93 2.04
N ILE A 95 -6.44 6.28 2.29
CA ILE A 95 -6.32 5.32 3.39
C ILE A 95 -5.75 6.11 4.57
N PRO A 96 -6.49 6.30 5.67
CA PRO A 96 -6.00 7.03 6.83
C PRO A 96 -4.70 6.45 7.38
N LEU A 97 -3.95 7.25 8.14
CA LEU A 97 -2.72 6.79 8.76
C LEU A 97 -2.98 5.57 9.64
N HIS A 98 -2.16 4.53 9.48
CA HIS A 98 -2.25 3.28 10.22
C HIS A 98 -0.85 2.68 10.38
N ASN A 99 -0.68 1.82 11.38
CA ASN A 99 0.55 1.08 11.61
C ASN A 99 0.45 -0.37 11.09
N HIS A 100 1.58 -1.08 11.12
CA HIS A 100 1.68 -2.49 10.75
C HIS A 100 2.49 -3.24 11.82
N PRO A 101 1.91 -3.51 13.00
CA PRO A 101 2.65 -4.06 14.14
C PRO A 101 3.31 -5.40 13.81
N GLY A 102 4.64 -5.47 13.87
CA GLY A 102 5.41 -6.69 13.62
C GLY A 102 5.43 -7.16 12.16
N MET A 103 4.96 -6.36 11.20
CA MET A 103 4.88 -6.76 9.79
C MET A 103 5.95 -6.07 8.94
N ILE A 104 6.37 -6.75 7.86
CA ILE A 104 7.15 -6.15 6.77
C ILE A 104 6.23 -6.02 5.56
N VAL A 105 6.05 -4.78 5.08
CA VAL A 105 5.19 -4.48 3.92
C VAL A 105 6.03 -4.06 2.73
N LEU A 106 5.87 -4.75 1.59
CA LEU A 106 6.45 -4.38 0.31
C LEU A 106 5.36 -3.82 -0.61
N SER A 107 5.39 -2.51 -0.85
CA SER A 107 4.40 -1.80 -1.65
C SER A 107 4.96 -1.33 -2.99
N LYS A 108 4.15 -1.46 -4.05
CA LYS A 108 4.48 -0.97 -5.40
C LYS A 108 3.25 -0.37 -6.07
N LEU A 109 3.38 0.85 -6.55
CA LEU A 109 2.35 1.48 -7.40
C LEU A 109 2.35 0.84 -8.79
N VAL A 110 1.23 0.24 -9.19
CA VAL A 110 1.10 -0.47 -10.48
C VAL A 110 0.75 0.49 -11.62
N TYR A 111 -0.07 1.50 -11.35
CA TYR A 111 -0.39 2.62 -12.26
C TYR A 111 -0.89 3.84 -11.45
N GLY A 112 -0.95 5.01 -12.09
CA GLY A 112 -1.43 6.25 -11.48
C GLY A 112 -0.36 7.00 -10.68
N THR A 113 -0.81 7.88 -9.79
CA THR A 113 0.01 8.64 -8.84
C THR A 113 -0.60 8.55 -7.45
N LEU A 114 0.24 8.53 -6.43
CA LEU A 114 -0.19 8.46 -5.03
C LEU A 114 0.71 9.38 -4.19
N HIS A 115 0.09 10.16 -3.31
CA HIS A 115 0.82 10.90 -2.28
C HIS A 115 0.92 10.02 -1.03
N VAL A 116 2.13 9.87 -0.49
CA VAL A 116 2.41 8.97 0.65
C VAL A 116 3.16 9.75 1.72
N ASN A 117 2.65 9.69 2.94
CA ASN A 117 3.33 10.11 4.15
C ASN A 117 3.59 8.88 5.03
N SER A 118 4.75 8.81 5.66
CA SER A 118 5.13 7.74 6.59
C SER A 118 5.87 8.32 7.79
N TYR A 119 5.68 7.72 8.96
CA TYR A 119 6.28 8.14 10.22
C TYR A 119 6.88 6.92 10.92
N ASP A 120 7.99 7.12 11.60
CA ASP A 120 8.55 6.17 12.56
C ASP A 120 8.36 6.72 13.97
N TRP A 121 8.13 5.83 14.93
CA TRP A 121 8.02 6.21 16.34
C TRP A 121 9.38 6.67 16.87
N LEU A 122 9.37 7.70 17.70
CA LEU A 122 10.55 8.14 18.44
C LEU A 122 10.63 7.39 19.77
N ASP A 123 11.75 6.71 20.02
CA ASP A 123 12.05 6.12 21.32
C ASP A 123 12.51 7.22 22.30
N LEU A 124 11.55 7.89 22.93
CA LEU A 124 11.83 8.97 23.89
C LEU A 124 12.05 8.38 25.31
N PRO A 125 13.08 8.82 26.05
CA PRO A 125 13.42 8.28 27.38
C PRO A 125 12.45 8.68 28.52
N GLY A 126 11.22 9.10 28.22
CA GLY A 126 10.22 9.50 29.21
C GLY A 126 8.97 10.14 28.56
N PRO A 127 7.95 10.51 29.35
CA PRO A 127 6.79 11.23 28.81
C PRO A 127 7.27 12.58 28.27
N ALA A 128 7.25 12.70 26.96
CA ALA A 128 7.62 13.90 26.25
C ALA A 128 6.53 14.97 26.45
N ASP A 129 6.92 16.17 26.88
CA ASP A 129 6.03 17.32 26.93
C ASP A 129 5.78 17.81 25.49
N PRO A 130 4.52 17.82 25.00
CA PRO A 130 4.17 18.35 23.67
C PRO A 130 4.61 19.79 23.43
N LEU A 131 4.91 20.54 24.49
CA LEU A 131 5.35 21.93 24.43
C LEU A 131 6.88 22.09 24.27
N GLN A 132 7.67 21.03 24.42
CA GLN A 132 9.10 21.05 24.12
C GLN A 132 9.31 20.73 22.63
N GLY A 133 9.51 21.77 21.83
CA GLY A 133 9.65 21.67 20.38
C GLY A 133 10.93 20.98 19.88
N ASP A 134 11.90 20.72 20.76
CA ASP A 134 13.18 20.11 20.44
C ASP A 134 13.42 18.87 21.31
N PHE A 135 13.46 17.69 20.68
CA PHE A 135 13.82 16.44 21.34
C PHE A 135 15.28 16.11 21.08
N GLN A 136 16.03 15.76 22.13
CA GLN A 136 17.39 15.23 21.99
C GLN A 136 17.34 13.71 21.90
N LEU A 137 17.61 13.17 20.71
CA LEU A 137 17.81 11.74 20.49
C LEU A 137 19.28 11.49 20.15
N ASN A 138 19.93 10.56 20.87
CA ASN A 138 21.33 10.17 20.64
C ASN A 138 22.33 11.36 20.53
N GLY A 139 22.09 12.44 21.28
CA GLY A 139 22.95 13.63 21.28
C GLY A 139 22.72 14.62 20.12
N GLY A 140 21.74 14.37 19.24
CA GLY A 140 21.32 15.27 18.17
C GLY A 140 19.95 15.89 18.43
N MET A 141 19.76 17.14 18.01
CA MET A 141 18.45 17.82 18.05
C MET A 141 17.57 17.28 16.92
N VAL A 142 16.38 16.81 17.25
CA VAL A 142 15.39 16.33 16.28
C VAL A 142 14.33 17.40 16.10
N SER A 143 14.24 17.95 14.89
CA SER A 143 13.20 18.88 14.47
C SER A 143 12.17 18.16 13.58
N GLY A 144 10.98 18.74 13.42
CA GLY A 144 9.91 18.16 12.58
C GLY A 144 9.13 17.01 13.24
N VAL A 145 9.05 17.00 14.57
CA VAL A 145 8.27 16.00 15.31
C VAL A 145 6.77 16.18 15.06
N THR A 146 6.08 15.08 14.81
CA THR A 146 4.63 15.03 14.63
C THR A 146 4.02 14.19 15.73
N TRP A 147 3.03 14.74 16.42
CA TRP A 147 2.23 14.02 17.40
C TRP A 147 1.09 13.28 16.70
N LEU A 148 0.95 11.99 17.01
CA LEU A 148 -0.11 11.15 16.47
C LEU A 148 -0.95 10.64 17.63
N GLU A 149 -2.26 10.67 17.47
CA GLU A 149 -3.22 10.05 18.39
C GLU A 149 -4.06 9.01 17.65
N GLU A 150 -4.53 8.01 18.38
CA GLU A 150 -5.44 7.02 17.82
C GLU A 150 -6.81 7.66 17.57
N PHE A 151 -7.37 7.42 16.39
CA PHE A 151 -8.71 7.88 16.03
C PHE A 151 -9.45 6.81 15.22
N GLN A 152 -10.77 6.83 15.28
CA GLN A 152 -11.59 5.95 14.45
C GLN A 152 -11.68 6.53 13.03
N PRO A 153 -11.39 5.74 11.97
CA PRO A 153 -11.55 6.19 10.59
C PRO A 153 -12.95 6.78 10.35
N PRO A 154 -13.07 7.80 9.47
CA PRO A 154 -14.36 8.43 9.21
C PRO A 154 -15.33 7.45 8.50
N ASP A 155 -16.64 7.61 8.68
CA ASP A 155 -17.68 6.72 8.13
C ASP A 155 -17.64 6.59 6.59
N ASN A 156 -17.07 7.59 5.92
CA ASN A 156 -16.91 7.59 4.46
C ASN A 156 -15.68 6.80 3.98
N PHE A 157 -14.81 6.36 4.89
CA PHE A 157 -13.71 5.46 4.57
C PHE A 157 -14.23 4.03 4.45
N VAL A 158 -14.47 3.60 3.21
CA VAL A 158 -14.98 2.27 2.90
C VAL A 158 -14.05 1.56 1.92
N ILE A 159 -13.59 0.37 2.31
CA ILE A 159 -12.89 -0.55 1.43
C ILE A 159 -13.84 -1.71 1.11
N ARG A 160 -14.11 -1.94 -0.18
CA ARG A 160 -14.92 -3.07 -0.65
C ARG A 160 -14.04 -4.14 -1.27
N ARG A 161 -14.35 -5.40 -0.98
CA ARG A 161 -13.70 -6.52 -1.68
C ARG A 161 -14.13 -6.53 -3.14
N GLY A 162 -13.15 -6.46 -4.03
CA GLY A 162 -13.35 -6.60 -5.47
C GLY A 162 -13.02 -8.00 -5.96
N GLU A 163 -13.52 -8.32 -7.15
CA GLU A 163 -13.20 -9.58 -7.84
C GLU A 163 -11.88 -9.42 -8.62
N TYR A 164 -10.92 -10.31 -8.35
CA TYR A 164 -9.68 -10.38 -9.12
C TYR A 164 -9.93 -11.09 -10.45
N LYS A 165 -9.67 -10.39 -11.56
CA LYS A 165 -9.90 -10.88 -12.94
C LYS A 165 -8.61 -11.14 -13.73
N GLY A 166 -7.46 -11.08 -13.06
CA GLY A 166 -6.16 -11.34 -13.66
C GLY A 166 -5.83 -12.84 -13.78
N PRO A 167 -4.61 -13.18 -14.24
CA PRO A 167 -4.18 -14.57 -14.34
C PRO A 167 -4.24 -15.30 -13.00
N VAL A 168 -4.79 -16.52 -12.99
CA VAL A 168 -4.97 -17.34 -11.79
C VAL A 168 -3.63 -17.68 -11.13
N ILE A 169 -3.56 -17.54 -9.80
CA ILE A 169 -2.47 -18.03 -8.96
C ILE A 169 -2.82 -19.44 -8.49
N ARG A 170 -1.96 -20.41 -8.79
CA ARG A 170 -2.01 -21.79 -8.29
C ARG A 170 -1.13 -21.87 -7.04
N THR A 171 -1.74 -22.17 -5.91
CA THR A 171 -1.09 -22.13 -4.59
C THR A 171 -0.43 -23.43 -4.19
#